data_AF-A0A382TGP6-F1
#
_entry.id   AF-A0A382TGP6-F1
#
_cell.length_a   1.000
_cell.length_b   1.000
_cell.length_c   1.000
_cell.angle_alpha   90.00
_cell.angle_beta   90.00
_cell.angle_gamma   90.00
#
_symmetry.space_group_name_H-M   'P 1'
#
loop_
_entity.id
_entity.type
_entity.pdbx_description
1 polymer ?
#
loop_
_entity_poly.entity_id
_entity_poly.type
_entity_poly.pdbx_seq_one_letter_code
_entity_poly.pdbx_strand_id
1 'polypeptide(L)'
;ARKISNLRINLQEAKTIAPVIGRQSIQGFLIGVMPGAGATIASFLGYAVERNLAKPEERKEFGQGSIKGLAAPETANNAASTGSFVPLLTLGIPGSGTTAILLGALIALNLQPGPLLMQERPEVFWSVIFSMYFGNIVLLILNLPLVPYIARLLAIPRTYLIPFVLFFAMAGAYIGQNNATELVMLIGFGVFAIFMRFADYPLPPLLIGFVLGQLFEDNFGRAIRNANGIHFLWERPMTLVLVIATLAFVLIPLFRDWYSKRKTSSLG
;
A
#
# COMPACT_ATOMS: atom_id res chain seq x y z
N ALA A 1 -6.71 33.44 -2.90
CA ALA A 1 -6.65 32.08 -3.46
C ALA A 1 -5.87 32.12 -4.77
N ARG A 2 -4.77 31.35 -4.91
CA ARG A 2 -4.05 31.25 -6.20
C ARG A 2 -5.04 30.70 -7.24
N LYS A 3 -5.23 31.40 -8.37
CA LYS A 3 -6.05 30.91 -9.48
C LYS A 3 -5.42 29.61 -9.99
N ILE A 4 -6.13 28.50 -9.87
CA ILE A 4 -5.76 27.22 -10.51
C ILE A 4 -6.04 27.42 -12.00
N SER A 5 -5.00 27.72 -12.79
CA SER A 5 -5.08 27.81 -14.25
C SER A 5 -4.28 26.67 -14.88
N ASN A 6 -4.76 26.15 -16.01
CA ASN A 6 -4.19 25.06 -16.80
C ASN A 6 -4.20 23.68 -16.11
N LEU A 7 -5.36 23.03 -16.15
CA LEU A 7 -5.56 21.65 -15.68
C LEU A 7 -5.31 20.59 -16.79
N ARG A 8 -4.94 21.02 -18.00
CA ARG A 8 -4.71 20.12 -19.15
C ARG A 8 -3.22 19.96 -19.39
N ILE A 9 -2.78 18.71 -19.50
CA ILE A 9 -1.40 18.34 -19.81
C ILE A 9 -1.09 18.71 -21.26
N ASN A 10 0.02 19.41 -21.49
CA ASN A 10 0.52 19.70 -22.83
C ASN A 10 1.32 18.51 -23.39
N LEU A 11 1.37 18.34 -24.71
CA LEU A 11 2.10 17.25 -25.38
C LEU A 11 3.60 17.22 -25.03
N GLN A 12 4.19 18.39 -24.76
CA GLN A 12 5.57 18.50 -24.28
C GLN A 12 5.73 17.95 -22.86
N GLU A 13 4.82 18.30 -21.95
CA GLU A 13 4.79 17.77 -20.58
C GLU A 13 4.59 16.26 -20.59
N ALA A 14 3.72 15.75 -21.47
CA ALA A 14 3.46 14.32 -21.65
C ALA A 14 4.73 13.55 -22.02
N LYS A 15 5.55 14.10 -22.95
CA LYS A 15 6.84 13.50 -23.33
C LYS A 15 7.84 13.52 -22.18
N THR A 16 7.82 14.56 -21.34
CA THR A 16 8.72 14.68 -20.19
C THR A 16 8.36 13.69 -19.07
N ILE A 17 7.06 13.42 -18.85
CA ILE A 17 6.61 12.49 -17.80
C ILE A 17 6.58 11.03 -18.25
N ALA A 18 6.43 10.72 -19.55
CA ALA A 18 6.38 9.36 -20.06
C ALA A 18 7.51 8.42 -19.54
N PRO A 19 8.81 8.81 -19.55
CA PRO A 19 9.86 7.95 -19.01
C PRO A 19 9.77 7.79 -17.49
N VAL A 20 9.31 8.82 -16.77
CA VAL A 20 9.06 8.76 -15.33
C VAL A 20 7.94 7.76 -15.05
N ILE A 21 6.83 7.84 -15.79
CA ILE A 21 5.70 6.93 -15.64
C ILE A 21 6.15 5.48 -15.84
N GLY A 22 6.91 5.19 -16.91
CA GLY A 22 7.42 3.84 -17.17
C GLY A 22 8.28 3.29 -16.03
N ARG A 23 9.29 4.04 -15.57
CA ARG A 23 10.17 3.62 -14.47
C ARG A 23 9.41 3.42 -13.15
N GLN A 24 8.56 4.38 -12.81
CA GLN A 24 7.81 4.38 -11.55
C GLN A 24 6.67 3.37 -11.55
N SER A 25 6.17 2.97 -12.72
CA SER A 25 5.20 1.87 -12.83
C SER A 25 5.84 0.53 -12.48
N ILE A 26 7.04 0.25 -13.02
CA ILE A 26 7.77 -0.99 -12.71
C ILE A 26 8.18 -1.00 -11.24
N GLN A 27 8.80 0.08 -10.77
CA GLN A 27 9.23 0.20 -9.38
C GLN A 27 8.04 0.12 -8.42
N GLY A 28 6.97 0.87 -8.69
CA GLY A 28 5.77 0.86 -7.88
C GLY A 28 5.11 -0.52 -7.83
N PHE A 29 5.00 -1.21 -8.97
CA PHE A 29 4.48 -2.58 -9.02
C PHE A 29 5.30 -3.54 -8.16
N LEU A 30 6.64 -3.53 -8.29
CA LEU A 30 7.51 -4.41 -7.49
C LEU A 30 7.38 -4.13 -5.99
N ILE A 31 7.25 -2.85 -5.60
CA ILE A 31 7.00 -2.48 -4.20
C ILE A 31 5.61 -2.95 -3.75
N GLY A 32 4.60 -2.84 -4.61
CA GLY A 32 3.25 -3.32 -4.32
C GLY A 32 3.18 -4.82 -4.11
N VAL A 33 3.95 -5.60 -4.87
CA VAL A 33 4.03 -7.07 -4.71
C VAL A 33 4.66 -7.45 -3.37
N MET A 34 5.51 -6.59 -2.79
CA MET A 34 6.10 -6.85 -1.47
C MET A 34 5.04 -6.70 -0.35
N PRO A 35 4.79 -7.76 0.44
CA PRO A 35 3.88 -7.70 1.57
C PRO A 35 4.27 -6.60 2.57
N GLY A 36 3.31 -5.81 3.02
CA GLY A 36 3.53 -4.80 4.06
C GLY A 36 4.16 -3.47 3.60
N ALA A 37 4.71 -3.38 2.38
CA ALA A 37 5.34 -2.14 1.91
C ALA A 37 4.31 -1.03 1.62
N GLY A 38 3.17 -1.41 1.05
CA GLY A 38 2.08 -0.48 0.76
C GLY A 38 2.40 0.63 -0.24
N ALA A 39 1.35 1.37 -0.63
CA ALA A 39 1.44 2.38 -1.68
C ALA A 39 2.18 3.66 -1.23
N THR A 40 2.15 3.97 0.06
CA THR A 40 2.85 5.13 0.64
C THR A 40 4.38 5.02 0.50
N ILE A 41 4.98 3.86 0.80
CA ILE A 41 6.43 3.66 0.62
C ILE A 41 6.78 3.73 -0.87
N ALA A 42 5.93 3.18 -1.75
CA ALA A 42 6.13 3.29 -3.19
C ALA A 42 6.16 4.75 -3.67
N SER A 43 5.23 5.58 -3.21
CA SER A 43 5.23 7.03 -3.52
C SER A 43 6.49 7.74 -3.02
N PHE A 44 6.90 7.49 -1.77
CA PHE A 44 8.09 8.11 -1.20
C PHE A 44 9.36 7.70 -1.95
N LEU A 45 9.51 6.41 -2.24
CA LEU A 45 10.68 5.89 -2.94
C LEU A 45 10.68 6.35 -4.40
N GLY A 46 9.51 6.41 -5.05
CA GLY A 46 9.41 6.92 -6.41
C GLY A 46 9.77 8.40 -6.52
N TYR A 47 9.32 9.22 -5.56
CA TYR A 47 9.76 10.61 -5.45
C TYR A 47 11.27 10.72 -5.23
N ALA A 48 11.84 9.91 -4.32
CA ALA A 48 13.26 9.94 -4.00
C ALA A 48 14.14 9.51 -5.17
N VAL A 49 13.75 8.44 -5.87
CA VAL A 49 14.46 7.93 -7.06
C VAL A 49 14.47 8.99 -8.16
N GLU A 50 13.32 9.56 -8.51
CA GLU A 50 13.26 10.58 -9.57
C GLU A 50 13.95 11.88 -9.19
N ARG A 51 13.91 12.28 -7.91
CA ARG A 51 14.68 13.42 -7.41
C ARG A 51 16.19 13.19 -7.52
N ASN A 52 16.65 11.95 -7.32
CA ASN A 52 18.07 11.60 -7.41
C ASN A 52 18.55 11.44 -8.86
N LEU A 53 17.69 10.98 -9.77
CA LEU A 53 17.99 10.91 -11.21
C LEU A 53 17.89 12.27 -11.91
N ALA A 54 17.14 13.23 -11.35
CA ALA A 54 16.95 14.55 -11.94
C ALA A 54 18.28 15.33 -12.02
N LYS A 55 18.43 16.11 -13.11
CA LYS A 55 19.57 17.02 -13.28
C LYS A 55 19.58 18.07 -12.15
N PRO A 56 20.75 18.66 -11.80
CA PRO A 56 20.85 19.64 -10.72
C PRO A 56 19.87 20.82 -10.83
N GLU A 57 19.56 21.25 -12.06
CA GLU A 57 18.59 22.32 -12.33
C GLU A 57 17.16 21.88 -12.04
N GLU A 58 16.74 20.73 -12.59
CA GLU A 58 15.41 20.16 -12.36
C GLU A 58 15.19 19.77 -10.89
N ARG A 59 16.24 19.36 -10.18
CA ARG A 59 16.19 18.96 -8.76
C ARG A 59 15.73 20.11 -7.84
N LYS A 60 15.94 21.36 -8.25
CA LYS A 60 15.47 22.55 -7.50
C LYS A 60 13.94 22.73 -7.59
N GLU A 61 13.30 22.22 -8.63
CA GLU A 61 11.85 22.29 -8.81
C GLU A 61 11.09 21.27 -7.96
N PHE A 62 11.77 20.20 -7.51
CA PHE A 62 11.17 19.20 -6.62
C PHE A 62 10.77 19.85 -5.29
N GLY A 63 9.48 19.76 -4.95
CA GLY A 63 8.90 20.42 -3.77
C GLY A 63 8.38 21.85 -4.03
N GLN A 64 8.68 22.43 -5.20
CA GLN A 64 8.18 23.74 -5.64
C GLN A 64 7.10 23.65 -6.73
N GLY A 65 6.69 22.43 -7.10
CA GLY A 65 5.68 22.19 -8.14
C GLY A 65 6.19 21.45 -9.38
N SER A 66 7.37 20.77 -9.32
CA SER A 66 7.85 19.95 -10.43
C SER A 66 6.83 18.92 -10.89
N ILE A 67 6.56 18.89 -12.19
CA ILE A 67 5.68 17.91 -12.83
C ILE A 67 6.21 16.49 -12.63
N LYS A 68 7.54 16.29 -12.74
CA LYS A 68 8.18 14.98 -12.45
C LYS A 68 8.02 14.60 -10.98
N GLY A 69 8.15 15.58 -10.08
CA GLY A 69 7.95 15.41 -8.65
C GLY A 69 6.52 15.06 -8.24
N LEU A 70 5.53 15.33 -9.10
CA LEU A 70 4.13 14.90 -8.89
C LEU A 70 3.84 13.57 -9.60
N ALA A 71 4.24 13.44 -10.87
CA ALA A 71 3.98 12.25 -11.68
C ALA A 71 4.66 11.00 -11.10
N ALA A 72 5.85 11.14 -10.51
CA ALA A 72 6.58 10.02 -9.94
C ALA A 72 5.86 9.33 -8.76
N PRO A 73 5.57 10.04 -7.65
CA PRO A 73 4.88 9.42 -6.50
C PRO A 73 3.47 8.93 -6.84
N GLU A 74 2.73 9.63 -7.72
CA GLU A 74 1.38 9.23 -8.14
C GLU A 74 1.40 7.97 -9.02
N THR A 75 2.35 7.87 -9.94
CA THR A 75 2.49 6.66 -10.76
C THR A 75 2.91 5.47 -9.89
N ALA A 76 3.87 5.67 -8.99
CA ALA A 76 4.33 4.62 -8.09
C ALA A 76 3.21 4.15 -7.15
N ASN A 77 2.40 5.08 -6.63
CA ASN A 77 1.21 4.78 -5.81
C ASN A 77 0.22 3.89 -6.57
N ASN A 78 -0.13 4.28 -7.80
CA ASN A 78 -1.16 3.59 -8.58
C ASN A 78 -0.68 2.20 -9.01
N ALA A 79 0.59 2.08 -9.40
CA ALA A 79 1.20 0.80 -9.74
C ALA A 79 1.33 -0.13 -8.51
N ALA A 80 1.71 0.41 -7.35
CA ALA A 80 1.79 -0.36 -6.10
C ALA A 80 0.42 -0.83 -5.62
N SER A 81 -0.61 0.01 -5.78
CA SER A 81 -1.99 -0.34 -5.42
C SER A 81 -2.46 -1.56 -6.21
N THR A 82 -2.23 -1.57 -7.52
CA THR A 82 -2.54 -2.75 -8.37
C THR A 82 -1.63 -3.93 -8.04
N GLY A 83 -0.32 -3.71 -7.84
CA GLY A 83 0.64 -4.76 -7.50
C GLY A 83 0.32 -5.49 -6.19
N SER A 84 -0.27 -4.79 -5.21
CA SER A 84 -0.66 -5.37 -3.92
C SER A 84 -1.76 -6.44 -4.01
N PHE A 85 -2.47 -6.53 -5.13
CA PHE A 85 -3.44 -7.59 -5.38
C PHE A 85 -2.79 -8.92 -5.76
N VAL A 86 -1.55 -8.91 -6.27
CA VAL A 86 -0.84 -10.13 -6.66
C VAL A 86 -0.68 -11.06 -5.45
N PRO A 87 -0.01 -10.66 -4.34
CA PRO A 87 0.12 -11.53 -3.17
C PRO A 87 -1.23 -11.77 -2.48
N LEU A 88 -2.15 -10.80 -2.53
CA LEU A 88 -3.48 -10.96 -1.95
C LEU A 88 -4.23 -12.11 -2.61
N LEU A 89 -4.41 -12.08 -3.94
CA LEU A 89 -5.24 -13.05 -4.65
C LEU A 89 -4.55 -14.40 -4.80
N THR A 90 -3.22 -14.43 -4.94
CA THR A 90 -2.46 -15.67 -5.17
C THR A 90 -2.03 -16.37 -3.89
N LEU A 91 -1.72 -15.63 -2.82
CA LEU A 91 -1.21 -16.20 -1.56
C LEU A 91 -2.13 -15.95 -0.37
N GLY A 92 -3.16 -15.10 -0.51
CA GLY A 92 -3.97 -14.67 0.63
C GLY A 92 -3.25 -13.70 1.56
N ILE A 93 -2.15 -13.08 1.11
CA ILE A 93 -1.28 -12.22 1.93
C ILE A 93 -1.46 -10.75 1.51
N PRO A 94 -1.97 -9.87 2.39
CA PRO A 94 -2.14 -8.46 2.05
C PRO A 94 -0.82 -7.72 1.83
N GLY A 95 -0.75 -6.94 0.76
CA GLY A 95 0.38 -6.05 0.42
C GLY A 95 0.40 -4.73 1.20
N SER A 96 -0.72 -4.33 1.79
CA SER A 96 -0.96 -3.02 2.38
C SER A 96 -2.09 -3.07 3.42
N GLY A 97 -2.24 -2.01 4.22
CA GLY A 97 -3.39 -1.89 5.13
C GLY A 97 -4.74 -1.88 4.39
N THR A 98 -4.81 -1.29 3.19
CA THR A 98 -6.04 -1.28 2.37
C THR A 98 -6.39 -2.67 1.84
N THR A 99 -5.40 -3.44 1.40
CA THR A 99 -5.63 -4.83 0.96
C THR A 99 -5.91 -5.79 2.12
N ALA A 100 -5.46 -5.49 3.34
CA ALA A 100 -5.85 -6.24 4.53
C ALA A 100 -7.34 -6.08 4.86
N ILE A 101 -7.88 -4.87 4.70
CA ILE A 101 -9.33 -4.64 4.82
C ILE A 101 -10.08 -5.41 3.73
N LEU A 102 -9.58 -5.37 2.48
CA LEU A 102 -10.18 -6.13 1.38
C LEU A 102 -10.14 -7.64 1.62
N LEU A 103 -9.06 -8.17 2.17
CA LEU A 103 -8.97 -9.58 2.58
C LEU A 103 -10.09 -9.93 3.58
N GLY A 104 -10.28 -9.08 4.60
CA GLY A 104 -11.37 -9.25 5.56
C GLY A 104 -12.74 -9.26 4.89
N ALA A 105 -12.97 -8.36 3.92
CA ALA A 105 -14.21 -8.31 3.15
C ALA A 105 -14.42 -9.56 2.27
N LEU A 106 -13.38 -10.06 1.61
CA LEU A 106 -13.45 -11.29 0.81
C LEU A 106 -13.81 -12.50 1.69
N ILE A 107 -13.15 -12.64 2.84
CA ILE A 107 -13.44 -13.71 3.81
C ILE A 107 -14.89 -13.60 4.30
N ALA A 108 -15.38 -12.39 4.59
CA ALA A 108 -16.78 -12.16 4.98
C ALA A 108 -17.78 -12.57 3.88
N LEU A 109 -17.37 -12.52 2.61
CA LEU A 109 -18.14 -13.00 1.45
C LEU A 109 -17.92 -14.49 1.15
N ASN A 110 -17.27 -15.25 2.05
CA ASN A 110 -16.89 -16.65 1.85
C ASN A 110 -15.97 -16.89 0.64
N LEU A 111 -15.21 -15.86 0.24
CA LEU A 111 -14.17 -15.96 -0.77
C LEU A 111 -12.83 -16.05 -0.07
N GLN A 112 -12.19 -17.21 -0.15
CA GLN A 112 -10.86 -17.42 0.43
C GLN A 112 -9.79 -17.18 -0.64
N PRO A 113 -9.09 -16.04 -0.61
CA PRO A 113 -8.03 -15.79 -1.57
C PRO A 113 -6.81 -16.69 -1.31
N GLY A 114 -6.07 -16.98 -2.38
CA GLY A 114 -4.98 -17.96 -2.39
C GLY A 114 -4.99 -18.81 -3.66
N PRO A 115 -4.11 -19.82 -3.76
CA PRO A 115 -3.99 -20.65 -4.96
C PRO A 115 -5.26 -21.43 -5.29
N LEU A 116 -6.06 -21.74 -4.26
CA LEU A 116 -7.34 -22.44 -4.40
C LEU A 116 -8.42 -21.57 -5.05
N LEU A 117 -8.39 -20.24 -4.86
CA LEU A 117 -9.36 -19.34 -5.50
C LEU A 117 -9.31 -19.46 -7.03
N MET A 118 -8.10 -19.62 -7.59
CA MET A 118 -7.90 -19.80 -9.03
C MET A 118 -8.43 -21.14 -9.55
N GLN A 119 -8.49 -22.17 -8.70
CA GLN A 119 -8.93 -23.52 -9.07
C GLN A 119 -10.43 -23.71 -8.84
N GLU A 120 -10.93 -23.29 -7.69
CA GLU A 120 -12.32 -23.52 -7.26
C GLU A 120 -13.28 -22.45 -7.76
N ARG A 121 -12.80 -21.20 -7.92
CA ARG A 121 -13.60 -20.03 -8.33
C ARG A 121 -12.89 -19.23 -9.43
N PRO A 122 -12.50 -19.85 -10.56
CA PRO A 122 -11.79 -19.16 -11.65
C PRO A 122 -12.59 -17.97 -12.20
N GLU A 123 -13.92 -18.06 -12.22
CA GLU A 123 -14.81 -16.97 -12.61
C GLU A 123 -14.59 -15.73 -11.74
N VAL A 124 -14.54 -15.89 -10.41
CA VAL A 124 -14.32 -14.77 -9.48
C VAL A 124 -12.92 -14.20 -9.67
N PHE A 125 -11.91 -15.06 -9.74
CA PHE A 125 -10.52 -14.64 -9.91
C PHE A 125 -10.35 -13.78 -11.18
N TRP A 126 -10.80 -14.28 -12.33
CA TRP A 126 -10.69 -13.56 -13.59
C TRP A 126 -11.59 -12.33 -13.65
N SER A 127 -12.81 -12.38 -13.10
CA SER A 127 -13.68 -11.21 -13.00
C SER A 127 -13.04 -10.08 -12.20
N VAL A 128 -12.35 -10.37 -11.10
CA VAL A 128 -11.61 -9.34 -10.33
C VAL A 128 -10.53 -8.72 -11.20
N ILE A 129 -9.70 -9.53 -11.88
CA ILE A 129 -8.64 -9.02 -12.77
C ILE A 129 -9.23 -8.16 -13.90
N PHE A 130 -10.25 -8.62 -14.61
CA PHE A 130 -10.92 -7.85 -15.66
C PHE A 130 -11.55 -6.56 -15.11
N SER A 131 -12.15 -6.61 -13.92
CA SER A 131 -12.71 -5.43 -13.26
C SER A 131 -11.65 -4.38 -12.93
N MET A 132 -10.40 -4.77 -12.67
CA MET A 132 -9.31 -3.82 -12.44
C MET A 132 -8.95 -3.08 -13.73
N TYR A 133 -8.88 -3.76 -14.88
CA TYR A 133 -8.65 -3.10 -16.17
C TYR A 133 -9.80 -2.15 -16.52
N PHE A 134 -11.04 -2.65 -16.47
CA PHE A 134 -12.21 -1.85 -16.77
C PHE A 134 -12.38 -0.70 -15.76
N GLY A 135 -12.17 -0.99 -14.48
CA GLY A 135 -12.23 -0.02 -13.40
C GLY A 135 -11.22 1.11 -13.58
N ASN A 136 -10.01 0.84 -14.08
CA ASN A 136 -9.04 1.90 -14.41
C ASN A 136 -9.50 2.77 -15.58
N ILE A 137 -10.19 2.20 -16.59
CA ILE A 137 -10.79 2.98 -17.69
C ILE A 137 -11.89 3.89 -17.14
N VAL A 138 -12.81 3.34 -16.32
CA VAL A 138 -13.86 4.13 -15.66
C VAL A 138 -13.26 5.20 -14.76
N LEU A 139 -12.19 4.87 -14.02
CA LEU A 139 -11.49 5.78 -13.14
C LEU A 139 -10.90 6.95 -13.93
N LEU A 140 -10.35 6.72 -15.12
CA LEU A 140 -9.88 7.78 -16.02
C LEU A 140 -11.04 8.67 -16.47
N ILE A 141 -12.13 8.07 -16.95
CA ILE A 141 -13.33 8.79 -17.43
C ILE A 141 -13.94 9.65 -16.33
N LEU A 142 -13.95 9.17 -15.09
CA LEU A 142 -14.45 9.93 -13.94
C LEU A 142 -13.44 10.97 -13.47
N ASN A 143 -12.15 10.64 -13.33
CA ASN A 143 -11.17 11.55 -12.75
C ASN A 143 -10.94 12.79 -13.61
N LEU A 144 -10.81 12.65 -14.93
CA LEU A 144 -10.54 13.78 -15.84
C LEU A 144 -11.52 14.97 -15.69
N PRO A 145 -12.86 14.77 -15.72
CA PRO A 145 -13.82 15.85 -15.49
C PRO A 145 -13.92 16.26 -14.02
N LEU A 146 -13.59 15.38 -13.07
CA LEU A 146 -13.64 15.67 -11.63
C LEU A 146 -12.42 16.44 -11.11
N VAL A 147 -11.28 16.45 -11.83
CA VAL A 147 -10.06 17.20 -11.45
C VAL A 147 -10.34 18.62 -10.93
N PRO A 148 -11.09 19.51 -11.62
CA PRO A 148 -11.35 20.87 -11.13
C PRO A 148 -12.12 20.91 -9.81
N TYR A 149 -12.98 19.93 -9.54
CA TYR A 149 -13.74 19.84 -8.29
C TYR A 149 -12.87 19.30 -7.15
N ILE A 150 -12.12 18.22 -7.41
CA ILE A 150 -11.20 17.62 -6.44
C ILE A 150 -10.09 18.61 -6.06
N ALA A 151 -9.59 19.38 -7.02
CA ALA A 151 -8.58 20.42 -6.76
C ALA A 151 -9.10 21.54 -5.84
N ARG A 152 -10.41 21.84 -5.86
CA ARG A 152 -11.03 22.79 -4.92
C ARG A 152 -11.17 22.20 -3.52
N LEU A 153 -11.36 20.89 -3.39
CA LEU A 153 -11.42 20.20 -2.10
C LEU A 153 -10.12 20.39 -1.31
N LEU A 154 -8.97 20.43 -1.99
CA LEU A 154 -7.66 20.69 -1.38
C LEU A 154 -7.55 22.09 -0.73
N ALA A 155 -8.41 23.04 -1.13
CA ALA A 155 -8.45 24.37 -0.54
C ALA A 155 -9.37 24.47 0.70
N ILE A 156 -10.13 23.41 1.02
CA ILE A 156 -11.02 23.39 2.18
C ILE A 156 -10.19 23.21 3.45
N PRO A 157 -10.37 24.06 4.48
CA PRO A 157 -9.69 23.91 5.76
C PRO A 157 -9.95 22.54 6.40
N ARG A 158 -8.91 21.95 7.00
CA ARG A 158 -8.98 20.64 7.68
C ARG A 158 -10.08 20.57 8.75
N THR A 159 -10.41 21.70 9.37
CA THR A 159 -11.47 21.83 10.37
C THR A 159 -12.84 21.38 9.86
N TYR A 160 -13.12 21.53 8.57
CA TYR A 160 -14.36 21.04 7.97
C TYR A 160 -14.19 19.63 7.41
N LEU A 161 -13.04 19.34 6.82
CA LEU A 161 -12.80 18.06 6.14
C LEU A 161 -12.83 16.87 7.11
N ILE A 162 -12.26 17.03 8.32
CA ILE A 162 -12.22 15.96 9.33
C ILE A 162 -13.63 15.53 9.80
N PRO A 163 -14.53 16.44 10.24
CA PRO A 163 -15.90 16.09 10.58
C PRO A 163 -16.66 15.38 9.47
N PHE A 164 -16.53 15.83 8.21
CA PHE A 164 -17.18 15.15 7.08
C PHE A 164 -16.65 13.73 6.87
N VAL A 165 -15.33 13.52 6.96
CA VAL A 165 -14.74 12.18 6.87
C VAL A 165 -15.25 11.28 8.00
N LEU A 166 -15.32 11.78 9.24
CA LEU A 166 -15.86 11.02 10.36
C LEU A 166 -17.34 10.69 10.15
N PHE A 167 -18.13 11.66 9.70
CA PHE A 167 -19.55 11.47 9.40
C PHE A 167 -19.75 10.37 8.35
N PHE A 168 -19.04 10.43 7.22
CA PHE A 168 -19.17 9.42 6.17
C PHE A 168 -18.66 8.05 6.60
N ALA A 169 -17.58 7.99 7.40
CA ALA A 169 -17.07 6.73 7.94
C ALA A 169 -18.08 6.06 8.89
N MET A 170 -18.68 6.86 9.79
CA MET A 170 -19.71 6.40 10.72
C MET A 170 -21.00 5.99 10.01
N ALA A 171 -21.46 6.80 9.04
CA ALA A 171 -22.63 6.48 8.23
C ALA A 171 -22.41 5.20 7.41
N GLY A 172 -21.23 5.03 6.81
CA GLY A 172 -20.87 3.83 6.04
C GLY A 172 -20.87 2.56 6.90
N ALA A 173 -20.29 2.63 8.10
CA ALA A 173 -20.30 1.50 9.03
C ALA A 173 -21.71 1.14 9.51
N TYR A 174 -22.57 2.14 9.74
CA TYR A 174 -23.93 1.90 10.20
C TYR A 174 -24.85 1.36 9.10
N ILE A 175 -24.79 1.90 7.88
CA ILE A 175 -25.72 1.54 6.79
C ILE A 175 -25.55 0.07 6.35
N GLY A 176 -24.33 -0.48 6.42
CA GLY A 176 -24.05 -1.84 5.92
C GLY A 176 -24.84 -2.94 6.64
N GLN A 177 -24.84 -2.92 7.98
CA GLN A 177 -25.48 -3.96 8.79
C GLN A 177 -26.61 -3.43 9.71
N ASN A 178 -26.87 -2.12 9.69
CA ASN A 178 -27.84 -1.44 10.56
C ASN A 178 -27.63 -1.80 12.04
N ASN A 179 -26.36 -1.95 12.45
CA ASN A 179 -25.95 -2.45 13.75
C ASN A 179 -25.24 -1.36 14.55
N ALA A 180 -25.89 -0.88 15.62
CA ALA A 180 -25.31 0.12 16.51
C ALA A 180 -24.02 -0.36 17.20
N THR A 181 -23.83 -1.66 17.36
CA THR A 181 -22.63 -2.25 17.99
C THR A 181 -21.38 -1.99 17.15
N GLU A 182 -21.49 -2.08 15.82
CA GLU A 182 -20.39 -1.78 14.89
C GLU A 182 -20.00 -0.31 14.93
N LEU A 183 -20.98 0.58 15.14
CA LEU A 183 -20.72 2.01 15.31
C LEU A 183 -19.95 2.28 16.62
N VAL A 184 -20.34 1.63 17.72
CA VAL A 184 -19.64 1.75 19.01
C VAL A 184 -18.21 1.19 18.90
N MET A 185 -18.03 0.04 18.24
CA MET A 185 -16.71 -0.53 17.98
C MET A 185 -15.85 0.41 17.12
N LEU A 186 -16.42 1.02 16.07
CA LEU A 186 -15.71 1.98 15.23
C LEU A 186 -15.23 3.19 16.03
N ILE A 187 -16.07 3.75 16.90
CA ILE A 187 -15.69 4.86 17.78
C ILE A 187 -14.60 4.39 18.75
N GLY A 188 -14.75 3.22 19.37
CA GLY A 188 -13.78 2.65 20.31
C GLY A 188 -12.41 2.44 19.67
N PHE A 189 -12.35 1.79 18.51
CA PHE A 189 -11.11 1.61 17.75
C PHE A 189 -10.56 2.93 17.21
N GLY A 190 -11.41 3.89 16.85
CA GLY A 190 -10.98 5.23 16.46
C GLY A 190 -10.26 5.96 17.59
N VAL A 191 -10.81 5.91 18.80
CA VAL A 191 -10.17 6.47 20.01
C VAL A 191 -8.86 5.73 20.34
N PHE A 192 -8.87 4.40 20.27
CA PHE A 192 -7.66 3.60 20.45
C PHE A 192 -6.56 3.94 19.43
N ALA A 193 -6.93 4.12 18.16
CA ALA A 193 -6.00 4.52 17.10
C ALA A 193 -5.40 5.91 17.35
N ILE A 194 -6.16 6.83 17.96
CA ILE A 194 -5.64 8.13 18.39
C ILE A 194 -4.55 7.95 19.47
N PHE A 195 -4.77 7.11 20.48
CA PHE A 195 -3.76 6.83 21.50
C PHE A 195 -2.49 6.21 20.89
N MET A 196 -2.65 5.25 19.98
CA MET A 196 -1.51 4.65 19.28
C MET A 196 -0.73 5.66 18.46
N ARG A 197 -1.43 6.58 17.80
CA ARG A 197 -0.80 7.68 17.06
C ARG A 197 -0.06 8.65 17.98
N PHE A 198 -0.57 8.92 19.19
CA PHE A 198 0.15 9.72 20.19
C PHE A 198 1.41 9.03 20.71
N ALA A 199 1.45 7.70 20.70
CA ALA A 199 2.61 6.91 21.06
C ALA A 199 3.53 6.59 19.85
N ASP A 200 3.37 7.31 18.72
CA ASP A 200 4.15 7.14 17.48
C ASP A 200 4.11 5.73 16.86
N TYR A 201 3.08 4.93 17.17
CA TYR A 201 2.90 3.63 16.53
C TYR A 201 2.33 3.79 15.11
N PRO A 202 2.95 3.17 14.11
CA PRO A 202 2.43 3.18 12.75
C PRO A 202 1.22 2.23 12.66
N LEU A 203 0.03 2.79 12.46
CA LEU A 203 -1.23 2.02 12.34
C LEU A 203 -1.24 1.01 11.18
N PRO A 204 -0.74 1.31 9.96
CA PRO A 204 -0.80 0.33 8.87
C PRO A 204 -0.01 -0.97 9.15
N PRO A 205 1.25 -0.94 9.63
CA PRO A 205 1.95 -2.13 10.09
C PRO A 205 1.22 -2.90 11.19
N LEU A 206 0.57 -2.22 12.13
CA LEU A 206 -0.21 -2.87 13.18
C LEU A 206 -1.39 -3.67 12.61
N LEU A 207 -2.18 -3.06 11.71
CA LEU A 207 -3.30 -3.73 11.05
C LEU A 207 -2.84 -4.94 10.23
N ILE A 208 -1.73 -4.79 9.51
CA ILE A 208 -1.12 -5.87 8.74
C ILE A 208 -0.64 -6.98 9.68
N GLY A 209 0.03 -6.64 10.78
CA GLY A 209 0.47 -7.61 11.80
C GLY A 209 -0.70 -8.33 12.49
N PHE A 210 -1.80 -7.64 12.75
CA PHE A 210 -3.01 -8.23 13.33
C PHE A 210 -3.62 -9.28 12.39
N VAL A 211 -3.83 -8.93 11.13
CA VAL A 211 -4.41 -9.85 10.13
C VAL A 211 -3.43 -10.98 9.78
N LEU A 212 -2.16 -10.65 9.55
CA LEU A 212 -1.13 -11.63 9.20
C LEU A 212 -0.75 -12.53 10.36
N GLY A 213 -0.86 -12.07 11.62
CA GLY A 213 -0.46 -12.85 12.79
C GLY A 213 -1.24 -14.15 12.90
N GLN A 214 -2.57 -14.07 12.75
CA GLN A 214 -3.42 -15.25 12.76
C GLN A 214 -3.14 -16.16 11.56
N LEU A 215 -3.02 -15.58 10.36
CA LEU A 215 -2.67 -16.34 9.15
C LEU A 215 -1.31 -17.04 9.28
N PHE A 216 -0.33 -16.37 9.87
CA PHE A 216 0.99 -16.90 10.10
C PHE A 216 0.93 -18.08 11.07
N GLU A 217 0.27 -17.92 12.22
CA GLU A 217 0.13 -18.98 13.23
C GLU A 217 -0.57 -20.21 12.65
N ASP A 218 -1.67 -20.02 11.93
CA ASP A 218 -2.43 -21.11 11.31
C ASP A 218 -1.60 -21.86 10.27
N ASN A 219 -0.90 -21.13 9.38
CA ASN A 219 -0.09 -21.74 8.33
C ASN A 219 1.20 -22.36 8.87
N PHE A 220 1.83 -21.75 9.86
CA PHE A 220 3.02 -22.29 10.54
C PHE A 220 2.67 -23.56 11.31
N GLY A 221 1.56 -23.54 12.06
CA GLY A 221 1.03 -24.72 12.74
C GLY A 221 0.68 -25.85 11.77
N ARG A 222 0.06 -25.53 10.61
CA ARG A 222 -0.19 -26.52 9.55
C ARG A 222 1.13 -27.08 8.99
N ALA A 223 2.13 -26.25 8.75
CA ALA A 223 3.43 -26.68 8.23
C ALA A 223 4.15 -27.63 9.20
N ILE A 224 4.19 -27.30 10.49
CA ILE A 224 4.78 -28.16 11.53
C ILE A 224 4.06 -29.50 11.62
N ARG A 225 2.73 -29.51 11.64
CA ARG A 225 1.94 -30.74 11.70
C ARG A 225 2.16 -31.62 10.47
N ASN A 226 2.21 -31.02 9.28
CA ASN A 226 2.41 -31.76 8.03
C ASN A 226 3.82 -32.33 7.91
N ALA A 227 4.83 -31.66 8.48
CA ALA A 227 6.22 -32.08 8.44
C ALA A 227 6.68 -32.85 9.68
N ASN A 228 5.77 -33.13 10.63
CA ASN A 228 6.07 -33.75 11.93
C ASN A 228 7.23 -33.06 12.67
N GLY A 229 7.31 -31.73 12.59
CA GLY A 229 8.38 -30.95 13.21
C GLY A 229 8.81 -29.75 12.37
N ILE A 230 9.93 -29.15 12.73
CA ILE A 230 10.50 -27.97 12.05
C ILE A 230 11.39 -28.33 10.86
N HIS A 231 11.51 -29.61 10.53
CA HIS A 231 12.42 -30.11 9.49
C HIS A 231 12.12 -29.54 8.09
N PHE A 232 10.86 -29.14 7.83
CA PHE A 232 10.48 -28.50 6.57
C PHE A 232 11.26 -27.21 6.26
N LEU A 233 11.82 -26.55 7.28
CA LEU A 233 12.59 -25.31 7.11
C LEU A 233 13.88 -25.53 6.31
N TRP A 234 14.49 -26.72 6.40
CA TRP A 234 15.73 -27.05 5.71
C TRP A 234 15.59 -28.15 4.65
N GLU A 235 14.56 -28.99 4.71
CA GLU A 235 14.31 -30.02 3.68
C GLU A 235 13.75 -29.45 2.38
N ARG A 236 13.02 -28.32 2.44
CA ARG A 236 12.44 -27.68 1.25
C ARG A 236 13.35 -26.56 0.78
N PRO A 237 13.99 -26.68 -0.40
CA PRO A 237 14.99 -25.70 -0.86
C PRO A 237 14.40 -24.29 -1.00
N MET A 238 13.14 -24.18 -1.44
CA MET A 238 12.46 -22.88 -1.55
C MET A 238 12.19 -22.25 -0.19
N THR A 239 11.78 -23.04 0.81
CA THR A 239 11.57 -22.56 2.19
C THR A 239 12.89 -22.09 2.80
N LEU A 240 13.96 -22.86 2.63
CA LEU A 240 15.29 -22.50 3.13
C LEU A 240 15.78 -21.18 2.52
N VAL A 241 15.65 -21.00 1.20
CA VAL A 241 16.02 -19.75 0.52
C VAL A 241 15.22 -18.56 1.06
N LEU A 242 13.91 -18.72 1.23
CA LEU A 242 13.05 -17.65 1.77
C LEU A 242 13.41 -17.30 3.22
N VAL A 243 13.65 -18.30 4.07
CA VAL A 243 14.06 -18.09 5.48
C VAL A 243 15.39 -17.37 5.55
N ILE A 244 16.38 -17.78 4.76
CA ILE A 244 17.69 -17.11 4.69
C ILE A 244 17.53 -15.67 4.18
N ALA A 245 16.71 -15.46 3.15
CA ALA A 245 16.44 -14.12 2.64
C ALA A 245 15.76 -13.23 3.70
N THR A 246 14.77 -13.74 4.42
CA THR A 246 14.11 -13.03 5.54
C THR A 246 15.12 -12.68 6.63
N LEU A 247 15.94 -13.64 7.06
CA LEU A 247 16.99 -13.38 8.05
C LEU A 247 18.00 -12.34 7.55
N ALA A 248 18.41 -12.40 6.29
CA ALA A 248 19.29 -11.41 5.70
C ALA A 248 18.66 -10.01 5.69
N PHE A 249 17.39 -9.89 5.28
CA PHE A 249 16.68 -8.60 5.27
C PHE A 249 16.51 -7.98 6.65
N VAL A 250 16.38 -8.79 7.70
CA VAL A 250 16.29 -8.31 9.08
C VAL A 250 17.68 -7.99 9.64
N LEU A 251 18.65 -8.88 9.44
CA LEU A 251 19.97 -8.78 10.07
C LEU A 251 20.87 -7.74 9.39
N ILE A 252 20.86 -7.61 8.06
CA ILE A 252 21.71 -6.65 7.34
C ILE A 252 21.53 -5.21 7.82
N PRO A 253 20.30 -4.65 7.93
CA PRO A 253 20.12 -3.29 8.43
C PRO A 253 20.53 -3.17 9.91
N LEU A 254 20.22 -4.18 10.75
CA LEU A 254 20.64 -4.20 12.15
C LEU A 254 22.17 -4.18 12.31
N PHE A 255 22.89 -4.99 11.53
CA PHE A 255 24.34 -5.03 11.52
C PHE A 255 24.94 -3.72 10.99
N ARG A 256 24.36 -3.14 9.93
CA ARG A 256 24.82 -1.87 9.37
C ARG A 256 24.66 -0.72 10.37
N ASP A 257 23.52 -0.64 11.05
CA ASP A 257 23.25 0.36 12.07
C ASP A 257 24.17 0.20 13.28
N TRP A 258 24.39 -1.04 13.72
CA TRP A 258 25.34 -1.35 14.79
C TRP A 258 26.78 -0.98 14.44
N TYR A 259 27.23 -1.32 13.22
CA TYR A 259 28.58 -1.02 12.75
C TYR A 259 28.80 0.49 12.55
N SER A 260 27.80 1.20 12.01
CA SER A 260 27.84 2.65 11.85
C SER A 260 27.97 3.37 13.21
N LYS A 261 27.18 2.95 14.21
CA LYS A 261 27.26 3.50 15.58
C LYS A 261 28.63 3.28 16.23
N ARG A 262 29.28 2.14 15.99
CA ARG A 262 30.65 1.88 16.50
C ARG A 262 31.71 2.77 15.85
N LYS A 263 31.59 3.06 14.55
CA LYS A 263 32.55 3.90 13.82
C LYS A 263 32.45 5.38 14.22
N THR A 264 31.26 5.86 14.59
CA THR A 264 31.07 7.22 15.13
C THR A 264 31.57 7.33 16.57
N SER A 265 31.48 6.26 17.37
CA SER A 265 31.98 6.22 18.75
C SER A 265 33.51 6.13 18.86
N SER A 266 34.23 5.77 17.80
CA SER A 266 35.70 5.71 17.80
C SER A 266 36.36 6.98 17.23
N LEU A 267 35.56 8.00 16.91
CA LEU A 267 35.99 9.28 16.32
C LEU A 267 35.64 10.49 17.22
N GLY A 268 35.14 10.26 18.43
CA GLY A 268 34.99 11.24 19.51
C GLY A 268 35.85 10.84 20.70
#